data_AF-A0A959TZV7-F1
#
_entry.id   AF-A0A959TZV7-F1
#
_cell.length_a   1.000
_cell.length_b   1.000
_cell.length_c   1.000
_cell.angle_alpha   90.00
_cell.angle_beta   90.00
_cell.angle_gamma   90.00
#
_symmetry.space_group_name_H-M   'P 1'
#
loop_
_entity.id
_entity.type
_entity.pdbx_description
1 polymer ?
#
loop_
_entity_poly.entity_id
_entity_poly.type
_entity_poly.pdbx_seq_one_letter_code
_entity_poly.pdbx_strand_id
1 'polypeptide(L)'
;MFDAEKWAEIFDTIGKNKLRTVLTGFSVFWGIFMLIILLGAGRGLRNGFEYDFKNTAINSISIWGGETSIPYKGLPSNREIQLTMQDLEALRNGVPGVQYLSGEYRLWRGRSQLNYGKNYGNFTIKGIQPEYQML
;
A
#
# COMPACT_ATOMS: atom_id res chain seq x y z
N MET A 1 3.09 55.14 -15.02
CA MET A 1 3.18 53.81 -15.67
C MET A 1 2.23 52.77 -15.06
N PHE A 2 1.40 53.14 -14.08
CA PHE A 2 0.24 52.36 -13.64
C PHE A 2 -0.99 53.26 -13.75
N ASP A 3 -1.84 53.00 -14.75
CA ASP A 3 -3.09 53.75 -14.97
C ASP A 3 -4.23 53.10 -14.20
N ALA A 4 -4.51 53.64 -13.02
CA ALA A 4 -5.65 53.22 -12.19
C ALA A 4 -7.00 53.38 -12.93
N GLU A 5 -7.10 54.36 -13.83
CA GLU A 5 -8.29 54.61 -14.65
C GLU A 5 -8.56 53.45 -15.63
N LYS A 6 -7.51 52.88 -16.25
CA LYS A 6 -7.65 51.74 -17.16
C LYS A 6 -8.12 50.48 -16.44
N TRP A 7 -7.65 50.26 -15.22
CA TRP A 7 -8.14 49.17 -14.39
C TRP A 7 -9.61 49.36 -13.99
N ALA A 8 -10.01 50.58 -13.60
CA ALA A 8 -11.40 50.89 -13.27
C ALA A 8 -12.34 50.67 -14.47
N GLU A 9 -11.92 51.07 -15.68
CA GLU A 9 -12.65 50.86 -16.94
C GLU A 9 -12.85 49.36 -17.27
N ILE A 10 -11.84 48.53 -17.02
CA ILE A 10 -11.91 47.07 -17.21
C ILE A 10 -12.89 46.45 -16.21
N PHE A 11 -12.84 46.82 -14.93
CA PHE A 11 -13.76 46.30 -13.92
C PHE A 11 -15.21 46.73 -14.16
N ASP A 12 -15.43 47.96 -14.62
CA ASP A 12 -16.77 48.44 -15.02
C ASP A 12 -17.31 47.65 -16.24
N THR A 13 -16.44 47.36 -17.21
CA THR A 13 -16.80 46.55 -18.39
C THR A 13 -17.10 45.09 -18.03
N ILE A 14 -16.34 44.50 -17.10
CA ILE A 14 -16.61 43.17 -16.54
C ILE A 14 -17.95 43.16 -15.78
N GLY A 15 -18.22 44.23 -15.03
CA GLY A 15 -19.46 44.42 -14.26
C GLY A 15 -20.72 44.59 -15.12
N LYS A 16 -20.58 45.05 -16.36
CA LYS A 16 -21.70 45.20 -17.32
C LYS A 16 -22.19 43.88 -17.90
N ASN A 17 -21.33 42.86 -18.03
CA ASN A 17 -21.69 41.53 -18.54
C ASN A 17 -21.34 40.41 -17.53
N LYS A 18 -21.90 40.52 -16.31
CA LYS A 18 -21.58 39.64 -15.17
C LYS A 18 -21.68 38.15 -15.50
N LEU A 19 -22.74 37.72 -16.18
CA LEU A 19 -22.97 36.30 -16.46
C LEU A 19 -21.90 35.72 -17.40
N ARG A 20 -21.56 36.44 -18.47
CA ARG A 20 -20.54 35.99 -19.43
C ARG A 20 -19.16 35.88 -18.78
N THR A 21 -18.76 36.92 -18.04
CA THR A 21 -17.44 36.94 -17.39
C THR A 21 -17.34 35.86 -16.31
N VAL A 22 -18.42 35.62 -15.55
CA VAL A 22 -18.46 34.54 -14.56
C VAL A 22 -18.36 33.17 -15.23
N LEU A 23 -19.12 32.90 -16.30
CA LEU A 23 -19.07 31.61 -16.99
C LEU A 23 -17.67 31.33 -17.56
N THR A 24 -17.05 32.30 -18.22
CA THR A 24 -15.70 32.14 -18.79
C THR A 24 -14.65 31.94 -17.69
N GLY A 25 -14.71 32.72 -16.61
CA GLY A 25 -13.81 32.55 -15.46
C GLY A 25 -14.01 31.21 -14.75
N PHE A 26 -15.25 30.78 -14.59
CA PHE A 26 -15.60 29.50 -13.98
C PHE A 26 -15.10 28.32 -14.80
N SER A 27 -15.19 28.35 -16.13
CA SER A 27 -14.65 27.29 -16.99
C SER A 27 -13.14 27.11 -16.84
N VAL A 28 -12.39 28.22 -16.80
CA VAL A 28 -10.92 28.17 -16.61
C VAL A 28 -10.57 27.69 -15.20
N PHE A 29 -11.25 28.24 -14.17
CA PHE A 29 -11.09 27.80 -12.79
C PHE A 29 -11.36 26.30 -12.64
N TRP A 30 -12.47 25.81 -13.21
CA TRP A 30 -12.86 24.41 -13.14
C TRP A 30 -11.84 23.49 -13.82
N GLY A 31 -11.28 23.90 -14.97
CA GLY A 31 -10.22 23.15 -15.64
C GLY A 31 -8.96 22.99 -14.77
N ILE A 32 -8.47 24.08 -14.19
CA ILE A 32 -7.30 24.05 -13.29
C ILE A 32 -7.62 23.24 -12.03
N PHE A 33 -8.81 23.41 -11.47
CA PHE A 33 -9.27 22.67 -10.30
C PHE A 33 -9.25 21.16 -10.53
N MET A 34 -9.79 20.69 -11.66
CA MET A 34 -9.79 19.28 -12.02
C MET A 34 -8.36 18.74 -12.22
N LEU A 35 -7.47 19.52 -12.83
CA LEU A 35 -6.06 19.16 -12.96
C LEU A 35 -5.36 19.00 -11.61
N ILE A 36 -5.60 19.92 -10.67
CA ILE A 36 -5.00 19.85 -9.32
C ILE A 36 -5.53 18.63 -8.56
N ILE A 37 -6.83 18.35 -8.62
CA ILE A 37 -7.41 17.16 -7.99
C ILE A 37 -6.79 15.89 -8.57
N LEU A 38 -6.71 15.77 -9.90
CA LEU A 38 -6.15 14.60 -10.54
C LEU A 38 -4.67 14.39 -10.14
N LEU A 39 -3.90 15.48 -10.11
CA LEU A 39 -2.49 15.43 -9.71
C LEU A 39 -2.34 15.06 -8.22
N GLY A 40 -3.19 15.61 -7.36
CA GLY A 40 -3.23 15.30 -5.93
C GLY A 40 -3.60 13.84 -5.69
N ALA A 41 -4.67 13.36 -6.31
CA ALA A 41 -5.11 11.97 -6.23
C ALA A 41 -4.05 11.01 -6.79
N GLY A 42 -3.44 11.32 -7.95
CA GLY A 42 -2.40 10.48 -8.54
C GLY A 42 -1.14 10.39 -7.68
N ARG A 43 -0.70 11.50 -7.10
CA ARG A 43 0.43 11.50 -6.14
C ARG A 43 0.08 10.79 -4.85
N GLY A 44 -1.12 11.00 -4.32
CA GLY A 44 -1.61 10.32 -3.12
C GLY A 44 -1.68 8.80 -3.31
N LEU A 45 -2.23 8.35 -4.43
CA LEU A 45 -2.29 6.95 -4.80
C LEU A 45 -0.88 6.37 -4.91
N ARG A 46 0.01 7.02 -5.66
CA ARG A 46 1.41 6.58 -5.78
C ARG A 46 2.09 6.43 -4.42
N ASN A 47 1.93 7.41 -3.53
CA ASN A 47 2.52 7.37 -2.21
C ASN A 47 1.91 6.27 -1.32
N GLY A 48 0.61 6.01 -1.45
CA GLY A 48 -0.08 4.91 -0.76
C GLY A 48 0.44 3.55 -1.21
N PHE A 49 0.50 3.32 -2.53
CA PHE A 49 1.13 2.13 -3.09
C PHE A 49 2.59 2.02 -2.66
N GLU A 50 3.39 3.08 -2.76
CA GLU A 50 4.78 3.02 -2.32
C GLU A 50 4.89 2.69 -0.81
N TYR A 51 4.00 3.21 0.03
CA TYR A 51 3.97 2.89 1.46
C TYR A 51 3.63 1.42 1.73
N ASP A 52 2.63 0.87 1.04
CA ASP A 52 2.23 -0.53 1.20
C ASP A 52 3.32 -1.48 0.67
N PHE A 53 3.97 -1.12 -0.43
CA PHE A 53 5.03 -1.91 -1.04
C PHE A 53 6.42 -1.67 -0.43
N LYS A 54 6.63 -0.64 0.40
CA LYS A 54 7.92 -0.41 1.11
C LYS A 54 8.34 -1.60 1.97
N ASN A 55 7.38 -2.33 2.52
CA ASN A 55 7.64 -3.54 3.31
C ASN A 55 7.78 -4.81 2.45
N THR A 56 7.57 -4.72 1.14
CA THR A 56 7.84 -5.79 0.19
C THR A 56 9.16 -5.46 -0.48
N ALA A 57 10.26 -5.94 0.10
CA ALA A 57 11.57 -5.79 -0.54
C ALA A 57 11.48 -6.36 -1.97
N ILE A 58 11.98 -5.58 -2.94
CA ILE A 58 11.89 -5.89 -4.39
C ILE A 58 12.47 -7.27 -4.73
N ASN A 59 13.35 -7.79 -3.86
CA ASN A 59 14.04 -9.07 -4.01
C ASN A 59 13.63 -10.10 -2.93
N SER A 60 12.42 -10.01 -2.36
CA SER A 60 11.92 -10.95 -1.38
C SER A 60 10.82 -11.86 -1.96
N ILE A 61 10.85 -13.13 -1.55
CA ILE A 61 9.79 -14.10 -1.88
C ILE A 61 9.24 -14.63 -0.56
N SER A 62 7.93 -14.50 -0.38
CA SER A 62 7.20 -15.10 0.74
C SER A 62 6.52 -16.38 0.30
N ILE A 63 6.75 -17.47 1.03
CA ILE A 63 6.14 -18.77 0.78
C ILE A 63 5.28 -19.13 1.99
N TRP A 64 4.06 -19.60 1.76
CA TRP A 64 3.18 -20.12 2.80
C TRP A 64 2.62 -21.49 2.39
N GLY A 65 2.28 -22.27 3.41
CA GLY A 65 1.57 -23.53 3.24
C GLY A 65 0.18 -23.30 2.67
N GLY A 66 -0.09 -23.88 1.50
CA GLY A 66 -1.45 -23.96 0.93
C GLY A 66 -2.10 -25.30 1.22
N GLU A 67 -3.16 -25.62 0.49
CA GLU A 67 -3.78 -26.94 0.49
C GLU A 67 -3.33 -27.74 -0.75
N THR A 68 -3.11 -29.04 -0.58
CA THR A 68 -2.72 -29.92 -1.71
C THR A 68 -3.91 -30.12 -2.66
N SER A 69 -3.73 -29.84 -3.96
CA SER A 69 -4.79 -30.01 -4.96
C SER A 69 -4.96 -31.45 -5.46
N ILE A 70 -3.90 -32.26 -5.39
CA ILE A 70 -3.89 -33.65 -5.90
C ILE A 70 -3.43 -34.65 -4.83
N PRO A 71 -3.93 -35.90 -4.87
CA PRO A 71 -3.37 -36.99 -4.08
C PRO A 71 -1.93 -37.30 -4.51
N TYR A 72 -1.06 -37.63 -3.55
CA TYR A 72 0.35 -37.93 -3.84
C TYR A 72 0.91 -38.95 -2.86
N LYS A 73 1.61 -39.98 -3.36
CA LYS A 73 2.28 -41.04 -2.57
C LYS A 73 1.38 -41.64 -1.47
N GLY A 74 0.13 -41.96 -1.78
CA GLY A 74 -0.83 -42.55 -0.84
C GLY A 74 -1.46 -41.55 0.14
N LEU A 75 -1.14 -40.26 0.01
CA LEU A 75 -1.76 -39.20 0.80
C LEU A 75 -2.94 -38.59 0.02
N PRO A 76 -4.07 -38.30 0.69
CA PRO A 76 -5.23 -37.69 0.04
C PRO A 76 -4.95 -36.23 -0.38
N SER A 77 -5.78 -35.73 -1.28
CA SER A 77 -5.86 -34.29 -1.59
C SER A 77 -6.47 -33.52 -0.41
N ASN A 78 -6.46 -32.19 -0.49
CA ASN A 78 -7.00 -31.26 0.51
C ASN A 78 -6.32 -31.31 1.89
N ARG A 79 -5.01 -31.56 1.93
CA ARG A 79 -4.21 -31.48 3.16
C ARG A 79 -3.53 -30.13 3.25
N GLU A 80 -3.50 -29.58 4.44
CA GLU A 80 -2.73 -28.38 4.75
C GLU A 80 -1.23 -28.70 4.69
N ILE A 81 -0.49 -27.92 3.90
CA ILE A 81 0.96 -28.02 3.83
C ILE A 81 1.53 -27.28 5.04
N GLN A 82 2.17 -28.02 5.95
CA GLN A 82 2.88 -27.42 7.07
C GLN A 82 4.35 -27.24 6.70
N LEU A 83 4.80 -25.99 6.68
CA LEU A 83 6.21 -25.66 6.50
C LEU A 83 6.94 -25.85 7.82
N THR A 84 8.08 -26.54 7.76
CA THR A 84 8.90 -26.90 8.91
C THR A 84 10.26 -26.22 8.86
N MET A 85 11.02 -26.29 9.95
CA MET A 85 12.37 -25.74 9.96
C MET A 85 13.32 -26.51 9.03
N GLN A 86 13.07 -27.80 8.79
CA GLN A 86 13.84 -28.59 7.84
C GLN A 86 13.69 -28.07 6.41
N ASP A 87 12.51 -27.57 6.03
CA ASP A 87 12.29 -26.97 4.71
C ASP A 87 13.12 -25.69 4.54
N LEU A 88 13.33 -24.94 5.62
CA LEU A 88 14.17 -23.75 5.64
C LEU A 88 15.64 -24.11 5.41
N GLU A 89 16.15 -25.15 6.05
CA GLU A 89 17.51 -25.67 5.81
C GLU A 89 17.67 -26.22 4.38
N ALA A 90 16.65 -26.91 3.86
CA ALA A 90 16.64 -27.42 2.50
C ALA A 90 16.72 -26.28 1.47
N LEU A 91 16.00 -25.18 1.68
CA LEU A 91 16.06 -23.99 0.83
C LEU A 91 17.43 -23.30 0.90
N ARG A 92 18.00 -23.19 2.11
CA ARG A 92 19.33 -22.59 2.32
C ARG A 92 20.43 -23.35 1.56
N ASN A 93 20.34 -24.68 1.49
CA ASN A 93 21.34 -25.52 0.83
C ASN A 93 21.04 -25.76 -0.66
N GLY A 94 19.77 -25.79 -1.04
CA GLY A 94 19.33 -26.17 -2.39
C GLY A 94 19.18 -25.01 -3.37
N VAL A 95 19.03 -23.78 -2.90
CA VAL A 95 18.80 -22.60 -3.75
C VAL A 95 20.01 -21.67 -3.72
N PRO A 96 20.86 -21.66 -4.76
CA PRO A 96 21.98 -20.73 -4.84
C PRO A 96 21.48 -19.29 -5.00
N GLY A 97 22.09 -18.35 -4.26
CA GLY A 97 21.80 -16.92 -4.34
C GLY A 97 20.83 -16.37 -3.28
N VAL A 98 20.31 -17.22 -2.38
CA VAL A 98 19.53 -16.76 -1.22
C VAL A 98 20.47 -16.14 -0.18
N GLN A 99 20.38 -14.82 0.03
CA GLN A 99 21.24 -14.11 0.98
C GLN A 99 20.71 -14.19 2.41
N TYR A 100 19.39 -14.05 2.57
CA TYR A 100 18.70 -14.09 3.86
C TYR A 100 17.47 -14.98 3.74
N LEU A 101 17.19 -15.74 4.80
CA LEU A 101 16.05 -16.65 4.89
C LEU A 101 15.55 -16.65 6.32
N SER A 102 14.24 -16.52 6.51
CA SER A 102 13.62 -16.56 7.83
C SER A 102 12.30 -17.30 7.76
N GLY A 103 12.06 -18.15 8.77
CA GLY A 103 10.73 -18.68 9.03
C GLY A 103 9.87 -17.63 9.71
N GLU A 104 8.62 -17.49 9.26
CA GLU A 104 7.60 -16.68 9.93
C GLU A 104 6.47 -17.61 10.41
N TYR A 105 6.14 -17.56 11.69
CA TYR A 105 4.93 -18.15 12.23
C TYR A 105 3.94 -17.06 12.59
N ARG A 106 2.81 -16.99 11.88
CA ARG A 106 1.81 -15.93 12.05
C ARG A 106 0.55 -16.47 12.71
N LEU A 107 0.27 -15.98 13.92
CA LEU A 107 -1.03 -16.17 14.57
C LEU A 107 -1.99 -15.07 14.10
N TRP A 108 -2.98 -15.46 13.31
CA TRP A 108 -3.94 -14.54 12.71
C TRP A 108 -4.87 -13.89 13.76
N ARG A 109 -5.33 -12.67 13.47
CA ARG A 109 -6.22 -11.90 14.37
C ARG A 109 -7.47 -12.73 14.70
N GLY A 110 -7.83 -12.80 15.98
CA GLY A 110 -8.97 -13.58 16.48
C GLY A 110 -8.58 -14.73 17.40
N ARG A 111 -7.32 -15.18 17.35
CA ARG A 111 -6.82 -16.29 18.19
C ARG A 111 -5.89 -15.85 19.31
N SER A 112 -5.61 -14.55 19.42
CA SER A 112 -4.60 -14.01 20.33
C SER A 112 -5.13 -12.77 21.06
N GLN A 113 -5.75 -12.98 22.23
CA GLN A 113 -6.04 -11.88 23.14
C GLN A 113 -4.77 -11.59 23.96
N LEU A 114 -4.13 -10.46 23.68
CA LEU A 114 -3.01 -9.98 24.47
C LEU A 114 -3.53 -9.02 25.55
N ASN A 115 -3.06 -9.25 26.78
CA ASN A 115 -3.39 -8.42 27.92
C ASN A 115 -2.09 -7.81 28.47
N TYR A 116 -2.07 -6.50 28.65
CA TYR A 116 -1.00 -5.79 29.34
C TYR A 116 -1.61 -4.85 30.39
N GLY A 117 -1.50 -5.24 31.66
CA GLY A 117 -2.15 -4.54 32.77
C GLY A 117 -3.67 -4.51 32.60
N LYS A 118 -4.24 -3.30 32.45
CA LYS A 118 -5.69 -3.09 32.24
C LYS A 118 -6.11 -3.06 30.77
N ASN A 119 -5.14 -3.07 29.84
CA ASN A 119 -5.43 -3.00 28.41
C ASN A 119 -5.46 -4.41 27.83
N TYR A 120 -6.54 -4.74 27.12
CA TYR A 120 -6.69 -5.98 26.38
C TYR A 120 -7.06 -5.68 24.93
N GLY A 121 -6.52 -6.47 24.01
CA GLY A 121 -6.77 -6.29 22.59
C GLY A 121 -6.41 -7.51 21.77
N ASN A 122 -6.92 -7.54 20.54
CA ASN A 122 -6.66 -8.59 19.60
C ASN A 122 -5.57 -8.13 18.63
N PHE A 123 -4.41 -8.78 18.68
CA PHE A 123 -3.25 -8.41 17.87
C PHE A 123 -2.74 -9.62 17.10
N THR A 124 -2.13 -9.35 15.96
CA THR A 124 -1.40 -10.38 15.20
C THR A 124 -0.06 -10.62 15.89
N ILE A 125 0.19 -11.85 16.30
CA ILE A 125 1.50 -12.24 16.83
C ILE A 125 2.28 -12.90 15.68
N LYS A 126 3.50 -12.41 15.45
CA LYS A 126 4.42 -12.99 14.48
C LYS A 126 5.65 -13.50 15.24
N GLY A 127 5.89 -14.80 15.18
CA GLY A 127 7.18 -15.39 15.51
C GLY A 127 8.09 -15.31 14.30
N ILE A 128 9.21 -14.62 14.43
CA ILE A 128 10.19 -14.42 13.36
C ILE A 128 11.58 -14.82 13.85
N GLN A 129 12.45 -15.24 12.93
CA GLN A 129 13.87 -15.43 13.24
C GLN A 129 14.61 -14.08 13.17
N PRO A 130 15.77 -13.94 13.83
CA PRO A 130 16.55 -12.70 13.80
C PRO A 130 16.91 -12.24 12.38
N GLU A 131 17.11 -13.16 11.44
CA GLU A 131 17.42 -12.84 10.04
C GLU A 131 16.26 -12.13 9.30
N TYR A 132 15.04 -12.16 9.84
CA TYR A 132 13.88 -11.47 9.27
C TYR A 132 14.09 -9.95 9.18
N GLN A 133 14.89 -9.36 10.06
CA GLN A 133 15.15 -7.92 10.03
C GLN A 133 16.03 -7.50 8.83
N MET A 134 16.71 -8.46 8.19
CA MET A 134 17.57 -8.23 7.02
C MET A 134 16.86 -8.52 5.69
N LEU A 135 15.62 -9.02 5.73
CA LEU A 135 14.73 -9.23 4.57
C LEU A 135 14.01 -7.93 4.19
#